data_AF-A0ABD1ABN2-F1
#
_entry.id   AF-A0ABD1ABN2-F1
#
_cell.length_a   1.000
_cell.length_b   1.000
_cell.length_c   1.000
_cell.angle_alpha   90.00
_cell.angle_beta   90.00
_cell.angle_gamma   90.00
#
_symmetry.space_group_name_H-M   'P 1'
#
loop_
_entity.id
_entity.type
_entity.pdbx_description
1 polymer ?
#
loop_
_entity_poly.entity_id
_entity_poly.type
_entity_poly.pdbx_seq_one_letter_code
_entity_poly.pdbx_strand_id
1 'polypeptide(L)'
;MRLIAHNMLSCNVKGVVNNFPLQIEAEKVIEQEVGFNPDFLKHMFAKIDWKALVDGARSMGYTELPDEAPDGGARIRRNLSQEIPPCVA
;
A
#
# COMPACT_ATOMS: atom_id res chain seq x y z
N MET A 1 7.27 4.54 9.59
CA MET A 1 6.10 3.66 9.83
C MET A 1 6.29 2.34 9.08
N ARG A 2 5.53 1.28 9.38
CA ARG A 2 5.58 0.04 8.59
C ARG A 2 4.77 0.20 7.31
N LEU A 3 5.26 -0.27 6.17
CA LEU A 3 4.57 -0.19 4.88
C LEU A 3 3.16 -0.81 4.90
N ILE A 4 3.00 -1.95 5.59
CA ILE A 4 1.71 -2.62 5.78
C ILE A 4 0.69 -1.70 6.48
N ALA A 5 1.15 -0.86 7.43
CA ALA A 5 0.26 0.08 8.11
C ALA A 5 -0.19 1.21 7.17
N HIS A 6 0.72 1.73 6.34
CA HIS A 6 0.39 2.73 5.31
C HIS A 6 -0.69 2.22 4.35
N ASN A 7 -0.66 0.95 3.99
CA ASN A 7 -1.64 0.32 3.11
C ASN A 7 -3.08 0.32 3.67
N MET A 8 -3.27 0.65 4.95
CA MET A 8 -4.58 0.79 5.59
C MET A 8 -5.01 2.26 5.78
N LEU A 9 -4.19 3.23 5.34
CA LEU A 9 -4.45 4.66 5.51
C LEU A 9 -5.06 5.26 4.25
N SER A 10 -6.06 6.13 4.42
CA SER A 10 -6.69 6.89 3.34
C SER A 10 -6.86 8.36 3.72
N CYS A 11 -6.84 9.24 2.73
CA CYS A 11 -7.03 10.69 2.89
C CYS A 11 -8.45 10.98 3.44
N ASN A 12 -8.54 11.74 4.53
CA ASN A 12 -9.83 12.11 5.15
C ASN A 12 -10.25 13.57 4.84
N VAL A 13 -9.62 14.19 3.85
CA VAL A 13 -9.94 15.56 3.41
C VAL A 13 -11.31 15.57 2.73
N LYS A 14 -12.20 16.50 3.10
CA LYS A 14 -13.54 16.60 2.51
C LYS A 14 -13.44 16.94 1.01
N GLY A 15 -14.22 16.23 0.19
CA GLY A 15 -14.30 16.47 -1.25
C GLY A 15 -13.22 15.75 -2.09
N VAL A 16 -12.34 14.96 -1.46
CA VAL A 16 -11.38 14.13 -2.21
C VAL A 16 -12.07 12.88 -2.76
N VAL A 17 -11.84 12.58 -4.04
CA VAL A 17 -12.38 11.38 -4.71
C VAL A 17 -11.37 10.22 -4.67
N ASN A 18 -10.07 10.55 -4.79
CA ASN A 18 -8.96 9.60 -4.76
C ASN A 18 -8.24 9.64 -3.40
N ASN A 19 -8.90 9.15 -2.36
CA ASN A 19 -8.32 9.12 -1.02
C ASN A 19 -7.35 7.95 -0.78
N PHE A 20 -7.16 7.06 -1.73
CA PHE A 20 -6.32 5.88 -1.59
C PHE A 20 -5.76 5.41 -2.94
N PRO A 21 -4.50 4.96 -3.01
CA PRO A 21 -3.48 5.03 -1.95
C PRO A 21 -2.94 6.44 -1.73
N LEU A 22 -2.36 6.69 -0.55
CA LEU A 22 -1.59 7.91 -0.31
C LEU A 22 -0.21 7.77 -0.99
N GLN A 23 0.32 8.89 -1.47
CA GLN A 23 1.66 8.92 -2.06
C GLN A 23 2.71 8.95 -0.95
N ILE A 24 3.62 7.97 -0.93
CA ILE A 24 4.73 7.93 0.03
C ILE A 24 5.90 8.77 -0.52
N GLU A 25 6.33 9.76 0.26
CA GLU A 25 7.57 10.50 0.04
C GLU A 25 8.48 10.28 1.25
N ALA A 26 9.25 9.20 1.23
CA ALA A 26 10.10 8.82 2.36
C ALA A 26 11.45 9.54 2.30
N GLU A 27 11.75 10.40 3.27
CA GLU A 27 13.09 10.98 3.44
C GLU A 27 14.09 9.94 3.95
N LYS A 28 13.64 9.03 4.83
CA LYS A 28 14.48 7.98 5.43
C LYS A 28 13.73 6.66 5.51
N VAL A 29 14.35 5.60 4.98
CA VAL A 29 13.88 4.22 5.07
C VAL A 29 14.83 3.42 5.95
N ILE A 30 14.29 2.58 6.82
CA ILE A 30 15.06 1.72 7.74
C ILE A 30 14.54 0.30 7.59
N GLU A 31 15.44 -0.63 7.29
CA GLU A 31 15.14 -2.06 7.29
C GLU A 31 15.22 -2.60 8.71
N GLN A 32 14.22 -3.39 9.10
CA GLN A 32 14.15 -4.02 10.41
C GLN A 32 13.70 -5.46 10.25
N GLU A 33 14.58 -6.38 10.64
CA GLU A 33 14.26 -7.80 10.70
C GLU A 33 13.19 -8.06 11.77
N VAL A 34 12.17 -8.82 11.41
CA VAL A 34 11.09 -9.23 12.30
C VAL A 34 10.85 -10.72 12.17
N GLY A 35 10.48 -11.37 13.26
CA GLY A 35 10.18 -12.81 13.25
C GLY A 35 9.03 -13.13 12.29
N PHE A 36 9.20 -14.19 11.50
CA PHE A 36 8.18 -14.65 10.56
C PHE A 36 6.96 -15.20 11.30
N ASN A 37 5.78 -14.64 11.02
CA ASN A 37 4.51 -15.09 11.58
C ASN A 37 3.50 -15.36 10.45
N PRO A 38 3.32 -16.63 10.04
CA PRO A 38 2.47 -16.97 8.90
C PRO A 38 0.99 -16.67 9.13
N ASP A 39 0.47 -16.85 10.36
CA ASP A 39 -0.92 -16.59 10.68
C ASP A 39 -1.25 -15.09 10.60
N PHE A 40 -0.35 -14.24 11.09
CA PHE A 40 -0.46 -12.79 10.92
C PHE A 40 -0.50 -12.41 9.43
N LEU A 41 0.43 -12.95 8.63
CA LEU A 41 0.50 -12.64 7.20
C LEU A 41 -0.78 -13.06 6.46
N LYS A 42 -1.29 -14.28 6.70
CA LYS A 42 -2.56 -14.75 6.11
C LYS A 42 -3.71 -13.78 6.38
N HIS A 43 -3.84 -13.31 7.61
CA HIS A 43 -4.88 -12.34 7.98
C HIS A 43 -4.66 -10.95 7.38
N MET A 44 -3.40 -10.53 7.22
CA MET A 44 -3.06 -9.25 6.61
C MET A 44 -3.27 -9.24 5.10
N PHE A 45 -2.87 -10.31 4.39
CA PHE A 45 -3.07 -10.42 2.95
C PHE A 45 -4.53 -10.27 2.54
N ALA A 46 -5.48 -10.74 3.37
CA ALA A 46 -6.92 -10.55 3.12
C ALA A 46 -7.38 -9.08 3.18
N LYS A 47 -6.59 -8.19 3.78
CA LYS A 47 -6.91 -6.76 3.98
C LYS A 47 -6.11 -5.83 3.09
N ILE A 48 -4.94 -6.26 2.62
CA ILE A 48 -4.01 -5.45 1.86
C ILE A 48 -4.53 -5.22 0.43
N ASP A 49 -4.33 -4.00 -0.06
CA ASP A 49 -4.40 -3.70 -1.48
C ASP A 49 -3.01 -3.91 -2.10
N TRP A 50 -2.89 -4.91 -2.98
CA TRP A 50 -1.60 -5.31 -3.54
C TRP A 50 -0.96 -4.21 -4.39
N LYS A 51 -1.75 -3.53 -5.21
CA LYS A 51 -1.24 -2.46 -6.08
C LYS A 51 -0.68 -1.32 -5.25
N ALA A 52 -1.41 -0.86 -4.23
CA ALA A 52 -0.94 0.16 -3.31
C ALA A 52 0.32 -0.27 -2.53
N LEU A 53 0.46 -1.55 -2.21
CA LEU A 53 1.65 -2.09 -1.53
C LEU A 53 2.88 -2.03 -2.46
N VAL A 54 2.74 -2.50 -3.69
CA VAL A 54 3.80 -2.48 -4.72
C VAL A 54 4.20 -1.05 -5.04
N ASP A 55 3.24 -0.17 -5.30
CA ASP A 55 3.49 1.24 -5.62
C ASP A 55 4.20 1.93 -4.43
N GLY A 56 3.75 1.71 -3.19
CA GLY A 56 4.41 2.25 -2.00
C GLY A 56 5.81 1.68 -1.73
N ALA A 57 6.03 0.40 -1.99
CA ALA A 57 7.35 -0.23 -1.88
C ALA A 57 8.34 0.39 -2.88
N ARG A 58 7.90 0.61 -4.13
CA ARG A 58 8.70 1.24 -5.19
C ARG A 58 9.07 2.68 -4.84
N SER A 59 8.17 3.46 -4.25
CA SER A 59 8.47 4.82 -3.77
C SER A 59 9.59 4.86 -2.72
N MET A 60 9.86 3.75 -2.02
CA MET A 60 10.94 3.63 -1.05
C MET A 60 12.19 2.93 -1.62
N GLY A 61 12.23 2.66 -2.93
CA GLY A 61 13.34 1.99 -3.62
C GLY A 61 13.29 0.46 -3.60
N TYR A 62 12.21 -0.15 -3.10
CA TYR A 62 12.05 -1.60 -3.05
C TYR A 62 11.29 -2.12 -4.27
N THR A 63 11.97 -2.85 -5.17
CA THR A 63 11.45 -3.25 -6.49
C THR A 63 11.26 -4.76 -6.64
N GLU A 64 11.50 -5.55 -5.59
CA GLU A 64 11.48 -7.01 -5.65
C GLU A 64 10.06 -7.62 -5.60
N LEU A 65 9.04 -6.81 -5.28
CA LEU A 65 7.65 -7.30 -5.25
C LEU A 65 7.11 -7.50 -6.68
N PRO A 66 6.41 -8.62 -6.95
CA PRO A 66 5.79 -8.87 -8.24
C PRO A 66 4.62 -7.92 -8.50
N ASP A 67 4.37 -7.62 -9.78
CA ASP A 67 3.26 -6.74 -10.20
C ASP A 67 1.89 -7.29 -9.81
N GLU A 68 1.73 -8.61 -9.89
CA GLU A 68 0.49 -9.30 -9.57
C GLU A 68 0.60 -10.02 -8.22
N ALA A 69 -0.51 -10.04 -7.48
CA ALA A 69 -0.57 -10.75 -6.22
C ALA A 69 -0.50 -12.26 -6.50
N PRO A 70 0.23 -13.04 -5.67
CA PRO A 70 0.13 -14.50 -5.74
C PRO A 70 -1.32 -14.96 -5.51
N ASP A 71 -1.73 -16.03 -6.20
CA ASP A 71 -3.10 -16.54 -6.22
C ASP A 71 -3.72 -16.63 -4.80
N GLY A 72 -4.69 -15.75 -4.52
CA GLY A 72 -5.45 -15.72 -3.25
C GLY A 72 -5.47 -14.39 -2.48
N GLY A 73 -4.83 -13.32 -2.96
CA GLY A 73 -4.59 -12.11 -2.14
C GLY A 73 -5.02 -10.74 -2.69
N ALA A 74 -5.74 -10.64 -3.82
CA ALA A 74 -6.08 -9.32 -4.40
C ALA A 74 -7.57 -8.98 -4.25
N ARG A 75 -7.90 -8.04 -3.34
CA ARG A 75 -9.20 -7.34 -3.43
C ARG A 75 -9.11 -6.29 -4.53
N ILE A 76 -9.84 -6.51 -5.61
CA ILE A 76 -10.08 -5.50 -6.64
C ILE A 76 -11.03 -4.44 -6.04
N ARG A 77 -10.55 -3.23 -5.72
CA ARG A 77 -11.44 -2.06 -5.57
C ARG A 77 -11.51 -1.27 -6.88
N ARG A 78 -12.73 -0.80 -7.16
CA ARG A 78 -13.22 -0.29 -8.43
C ARG A 78 -12.48 0.97 -8.89
N ASN A 79 -12.17 0.99 -10.19
CA ASN A 79 -11.80 2.15 -10.98
C ASN A 79 -12.64 3.38 -10.61
N LEU A 80 -12.00 4.54 -10.51
CA LEU A 80 -12.62 5.79 -10.98
C LEU A 80 -11.53 6.71 -11.54
N SER A 81 -11.48 6.76 -12.87
CA SER A 81 -10.74 7.75 -13.64
C SER A 81 -11.21 9.15 -13.25
N GLN A 82 -10.32 10.01 -12.75
CA GLN A 82 -10.12 11.40 -13.17
C GLN A 82 -9.06 12.11 -12.31
N GLU A 83 -8.24 12.90 -13.00
CA GLU A 83 -6.97 13.48 -12.58
C GLU A 83 -7.14 14.64 -11.56
N ILE A 84 -6.69 14.43 -10.32
CA ILE A 84 -6.56 15.43 -9.24
C ILE A 84 -5.30 15.05 -8.45
N PRO A 85 -4.47 15.99 -7.94
CA PRO A 85 -3.22 15.67 -7.26
C PRO A 85 -3.41 14.71 -6.07
N PRO A 86 -2.58 13.67 -5.95
CA PRO A 86 -2.65 12.70 -4.86
C PRO A 86 -2.34 13.37 -3.52
N CYS A 87 -3.05 12.97 -2.46
CA CYS A 87 -2.67 13.34 -1.09
C CYS A 87 -1.32 12.67 -0.76
N VAL A 88 -0.33 13.46 -0.32
CA VAL A 88 0.97 12.96 0.17
C VAL A 88 0.83 12.52 1.63
N ALA A 89 1.41 11.36 1.96
CA ALA A 89 1.42 10.75 3.30
C ALA A 89 2.53 11.31 4.20
#